data_AF-A0A3D5DK39-F1
#
_entry.id   AF-A0A3D5DK39-F1
#
_cell.length_a   1.000
_cell.length_b   1.000
_cell.length_c   1.000
_cell.angle_alpha   90.00
_cell.angle_beta   90.00
_cell.angle_gamma   90.00
#
_symmetry.space_group_name_H-M   'P 1'
#
loop_
_entity.id
_entity.type
_entity.pdbx_description
1 polymer ?
#
loop_
_entity_poly.entity_id
_entity_poly.type
_entity_poly.pdbx_seq_one_letter_code
_entity_poly.pdbx_strand_id
1 'polypeptide(L)'
;MALSAAHHLWLLRRPAGDTPQSVLMVSSADPGTIVMTWQRFCEGTAREEPGVSRAVPVIDLLDEEVDLTPGRHLSALAPDHAAERFTQARDRLAAVAGELHDLLPDLRPARDPRELTVVPVAELARTGQLAIHQAPARRDFGPGEQAVITAEDVIEGRAASDRGTQDERWITVRSGDIVVAVAGGRFAVRVAATDGDMLGPGLTVLRVDPRQLDPHFVAGVLRSSANAQTSVVQTGGTGRADIRRARVPQLPLAEQRRYGGAFARMEKLESAVHAAAASGAELAQLLADGVLAGTLKLPGRQPEPG
;
A
#
# COMPACT_ATOMS: atom_id res chain seq x y z
N MET A 1 4.95 12.14 1.69
CA MET A 1 5.95 13.10 1.19
C MET A 1 6.33 12.62 -0.19
N ALA A 2 5.87 13.29 -1.25
CA ALA A 2 6.17 12.89 -2.62
C ALA A 2 7.68 13.00 -2.83
N LEU A 3 8.34 11.89 -3.12
CA LEU A 3 9.74 11.91 -3.52
C LEU A 3 9.81 12.70 -4.84
N SER A 4 10.41 13.89 -4.75
CA SER A 4 10.87 14.65 -5.92
C SER A 4 11.67 13.71 -6.84
N ALA A 5 11.59 13.96 -8.16
CA ALA A 5 12.22 13.23 -9.26
C ALA A 5 13.76 13.12 -9.23
N ALA A 6 14.40 13.31 -8.07
CA ALA A 6 15.84 13.36 -7.87
C ALA A 6 16.40 12.29 -6.91
N HIS A 7 15.62 11.27 -6.53
CA HIS A 7 16.11 10.21 -5.64
C HIS A 7 16.38 8.93 -6.43
N HIS A 8 17.65 8.53 -6.49
CA HIS A 8 18.08 7.27 -7.10
C HIS A 8 18.38 6.24 -6.02
N LEU A 9 17.83 5.03 -6.17
CA LEU A 9 18.15 3.89 -5.32
C LEU A 9 19.32 3.11 -5.94
N TRP A 10 20.43 3.04 -5.21
CA TRP A 10 21.62 2.28 -5.59
C TRP A 10 21.66 0.95 -4.84
N LEU A 11 21.53 -0.15 -5.58
CA LEU A 11 21.67 -1.50 -5.01
C LEU A 11 23.04 -2.05 -5.38
N LEU A 12 23.95 -2.05 -4.40
CA LEU A 12 25.33 -2.52 -4.55
C LEU A 12 25.43 -3.97 -4.07
N ARG A 13 25.86 -4.87 -4.94
CA ARG A 13 26.12 -6.27 -4.60
C ARG A 13 27.63 -6.50 -4.49
N ARG A 14 28.07 -7.17 -3.42
CA ARG A 14 29.46 -7.62 -3.30
C ARG A 14 29.71 -8.73 -4.34
N PRO A 15 30.70 -8.60 -5.23
CA PRO A 15 30.98 -9.62 -6.24
C PRO A 15 31.35 -10.94 -5.57
N ALA A 16 30.74 -12.04 -6.02
CA ALA A 16 30.94 -13.40 -5.50
C ALA A 16 31.70 -14.29 -6.51
N GLY A 17 32.51 -13.68 -7.37
CA GLY A 17 33.16 -14.32 -8.52
C GLY A 17 33.44 -13.30 -9.62
N ASP A 18 33.04 -13.62 -10.85
CA ASP A 18 33.29 -12.80 -12.05
C ASP A 18 32.92 -11.31 -11.89
N THR A 19 33.73 -10.47 -12.54
CA THR A 19 33.53 -9.03 -12.59
C THR A 19 32.18 -8.73 -13.27
N PRO A 20 31.29 -7.93 -12.64
CA PRO A 20 30.02 -7.58 -13.25
C PRO A 20 30.24 -6.85 -14.59
N GLN A 21 29.63 -7.37 -15.65
CA GLN A 21 29.80 -6.87 -17.02
C GLN A 21 28.80 -5.75 -17.36
N SER A 22 27.72 -5.61 -16.58
CA SER A 22 26.67 -4.63 -16.80
C SER A 22 26.05 -4.13 -15.49
N VAL A 23 25.43 -2.95 -15.55
CA VAL A 23 24.62 -2.34 -14.50
C VAL A 23 23.18 -2.25 -15.00
N LEU A 24 22.23 -2.74 -14.21
CA LEU A 24 20.81 -2.58 -14.53
C LEU A 24 20.34 -1.17 -14.19
N MET A 25 19.91 -0.43 -15.20
CA MET A 25 19.19 0.84 -15.05
C MET A 25 17.69 0.57 -15.13
N VAL A 26 16.91 1.10 -14.18
CA VAL A 26 15.45 0.99 -14.15
C VAL A 26 14.83 2.36 -13.87
N SER A 27 13.81 2.73 -14.64
CA SER A 27 12.95 3.90 -14.40
C SER A 27 11.50 3.42 -14.39
N SER A 28 10.97 3.16 -13.19
CA SER A 28 9.58 2.77 -12.97
C SER A 28 9.14 3.33 -11.63
N ALA A 29 7.87 3.76 -11.54
CA ALA A 29 7.25 4.16 -10.28
C ALA A 29 6.64 2.98 -9.51
N ASP A 30 6.54 1.80 -10.14
CA ASP A 30 5.97 0.59 -9.53
C ASP A 30 7.07 -0.29 -8.89
N PRO A 31 7.07 -0.45 -7.54
CA PRO A 31 8.03 -1.31 -6.85
C PRO A 31 8.00 -2.77 -7.31
N GLY A 32 6.81 -3.31 -7.66
CA GLY A 32 6.67 -4.69 -8.12
C GLY A 32 7.44 -4.93 -9.42
N THR A 33 7.30 -4.01 -10.37
CA THR A 33 8.07 -3.99 -11.62
C THR A 33 9.57 -3.88 -11.35
N ILE A 34 10.01 -2.99 -10.45
CA ILE A 34 11.44 -2.84 -10.12
C ILE A 34 12.03 -4.16 -9.61
N VAL A 35 11.35 -4.80 -8.63
CA VAL A 35 11.82 -6.05 -8.01
C VAL A 35 11.86 -7.18 -9.03
N MET A 36 10.79 -7.36 -9.81
CA MET A 36 10.71 -8.38 -10.84
C MET A 36 11.83 -8.21 -11.89
N THR A 37 12.07 -6.99 -12.37
CA THR A 37 13.11 -6.70 -13.36
C THR A 37 14.51 -6.96 -12.78
N TRP A 38 14.74 -6.59 -11.52
CA TRP A 38 16.00 -6.88 -10.82
C TRP A 38 16.25 -8.38 -10.65
N GLN A 39 15.21 -9.16 -10.31
CA GLN A 39 15.30 -10.63 -10.23
C GLN A 39 15.66 -11.23 -11.58
N ARG A 40 14.96 -10.84 -12.66
CA ARG A 40 15.27 -11.28 -14.03
C ARG A 40 16.72 -10.94 -14.43
N PHE A 41 17.22 -9.77 -14.05
CA PHE A 41 18.61 -9.37 -14.31
C PHE A 41 19.60 -10.26 -13.55
N CYS A 42 19.34 -10.55 -12.28
CA CYS A 42 20.17 -11.44 -11.48
C CYS A 42 20.19 -12.89 -12.01
N GLU A 43 19.12 -13.33 -12.66
CA GLU A 43 18.98 -14.64 -13.31
C GLU A 43 19.56 -14.68 -14.74
N GLY A 44 20.01 -13.54 -15.29
CA GLY A 44 20.49 -13.44 -16.67
C GLY A 44 19.38 -13.53 -17.74
N THR A 45 18.11 -13.38 -17.33
CA THR A 45 16.92 -13.46 -18.20
C THR A 45 16.30 -12.09 -18.49
N ALA A 46 16.91 -11.01 -17.99
CA ALA A 46 16.43 -9.65 -18.23
C ALA A 46 16.40 -9.33 -19.73
N ARG A 47 15.29 -8.72 -20.14
CA ARG A 47 15.12 -8.13 -21.47
C ARG A 47 15.16 -6.63 -21.34
N GLU A 48 15.69 -5.96 -22.35
CA GLU A 48 15.56 -4.52 -22.47
C GLU A 48 14.08 -4.17 -22.67
N GLU A 49 13.59 -3.27 -21.82
CA GLU A 49 12.26 -2.69 -21.92
C GLU A 49 12.45 -1.18 -22.12
N PRO A 50 12.23 -0.64 -23.33
CA PRO A 50 12.41 0.79 -23.61
C PRO A 50 11.70 1.65 -22.57
N GLY A 51 12.37 2.71 -22.11
CA GLY A 51 11.93 3.61 -21.04
C GLY A 51 11.63 2.99 -19.66
N VAL A 52 11.83 1.68 -19.47
CA VAL A 52 11.61 1.00 -18.18
C VAL A 52 12.89 0.41 -17.62
N SER A 53 13.60 -0.42 -18.39
CA SER A 53 14.82 -1.06 -17.91
C SER A 53 15.80 -1.44 -18.99
N ARG A 54 17.09 -1.27 -18.72
CA ARG A 54 18.18 -1.70 -19.60
C ARG A 54 19.38 -2.15 -18.79
N ALA A 55 19.97 -3.28 -19.17
CA ALA A 55 21.29 -3.67 -18.69
C ALA A 55 22.35 -2.93 -19.51
N VAL A 56 23.06 -2.00 -18.89
CA VAL A 56 24.07 -1.16 -19.54
C VAL A 56 25.45 -1.75 -19.30
N PRO A 57 26.24 -2.08 -20.34
CA PRO A 57 27.61 -2.56 -20.16
C PRO A 57 28.44 -1.59 -19.33
N VAL A 58 29.26 -2.11 -18.42
CA VAL A 58 30.12 -1.27 -17.55
C VAL A 58 31.07 -0.41 -18.38
N ILE A 59 31.53 -0.90 -19.54
CA ILE A 59 32.38 -0.13 -20.45
C ILE A 59 31.68 1.14 -20.98
N ASP A 60 30.36 1.09 -21.17
CA ASP A 60 29.58 2.22 -21.69
C ASP A 60 29.27 3.26 -20.59
N LEU A 61 29.59 2.94 -19.33
CA LEU A 61 29.40 3.81 -18.17
C LEU A 61 30.69 4.52 -17.73
N LEU A 62 31.85 4.19 -18.31
CA LEU A 62 33.17 4.68 -17.92
C LEU A 62 33.67 5.88 -18.75
N ASP A 63 32.76 6.65 -19.36
CA ASP A 63 33.09 7.80 -20.20
C ASP A 63 33.31 9.11 -19.39
N GLU A 64 33.82 10.17 -20.03
CA GLU A 64 34.33 11.40 -19.39
C GLU A 64 33.29 12.19 -18.56
N GLU A 65 31.99 11.97 -18.80
CA GLU A 65 30.88 12.45 -17.93
C GLU A 65 30.08 11.25 -17.41
N VAL A 66 30.45 10.73 -16.24
CA VAL A 66 29.76 9.61 -15.57
C VAL A 66 28.44 10.07 -14.96
N ASP A 67 27.44 10.32 -15.82
CA ASP A 67 26.05 10.47 -15.40
C ASP A 67 25.36 9.10 -15.41
N LEU A 68 25.00 8.65 -14.21
CA LEU A 68 24.36 7.37 -13.93
C LEU A 68 22.83 7.48 -13.78
N THR A 69 22.24 8.61 -14.17
CA THR A 69 20.79 8.80 -14.18
C THR A 69 20.15 7.75 -15.11
N PRO A 70 19.22 6.89 -14.63
CA PRO A 70 18.64 5.83 -15.44
C PRO A 70 18.08 6.33 -16.77
N GLY A 71 17.44 7.50 -16.77
CA GLY A 71 16.86 8.11 -17.97
C GLY A 71 17.84 8.34 -19.13
N ARG A 72 19.13 8.60 -18.86
CA ARG A 72 20.17 8.76 -19.91
C ARG A 72 20.47 7.44 -20.63
N HIS A 73 20.31 6.33 -19.92
CA HIS A 73 20.74 5.02 -20.37
C HIS A 73 19.61 4.17 -20.94
N LEU A 74 18.37 4.51 -20.60
CA LEU A 74 17.19 3.85 -21.13
C LEU A 74 17.00 4.23 -22.61
N SER A 75 16.78 3.22 -23.43
CA SER A 75 16.36 3.46 -24.81
C SER A 75 15.05 4.24 -24.80
N ALA A 76 15.00 5.30 -25.60
CA ALA A 76 13.77 6.07 -25.80
C ALA A 76 12.65 5.11 -26.22
N LEU A 77 11.50 5.26 -25.58
CA LEU A 77 10.33 4.49 -25.95
C LEU A 77 10.01 4.80 -27.43
N ALA A 78 9.77 3.77 -28.24
CA ALA A 78 9.30 4.01 -29.60
C ALA A 78 8.01 4.85 -29.55
N PRO A 79 7.83 5.84 -30.43
CA PRO A 79 6.70 6.76 -30.41
C PRO A 79 5.33 6.11 -30.18
N ASP A 80 5.09 4.99 -30.86
CA ASP A 80 3.83 4.24 -30.79
C ASP A 80 3.59 3.63 -29.40
N HIS A 81 4.65 3.10 -28.76
CA HIS A 81 4.55 2.52 -27.42
C HIS A 81 4.27 3.60 -26.36
N ALA A 82 4.72 4.85 -26.59
CA ALA A 82 4.50 5.95 -25.65
C ALA A 82 3.05 6.43 -25.69
N ALA A 83 2.48 6.49 -26.90
CA ALA A 83 1.07 6.77 -27.10
C ALA A 83 0.17 5.65 -26.53
N GLU A 84 0.56 4.39 -26.66
CA GLU A 84 -0.12 3.25 -26.04
C GLU A 84 -0.09 3.33 -24.51
N ARG A 85 1.07 3.63 -23.91
CA ARG A 85 1.21 3.83 -22.45
C ARG A 85 0.32 4.95 -21.95
N PHE A 86 0.29 6.08 -22.65
CA PHE A 86 -0.61 7.19 -22.31
C PHE A 86 -2.08 6.75 -22.33
N THR A 87 -2.49 6.03 -23.38
CA THR A 87 -3.87 5.53 -23.51
C THR A 87 -4.22 4.55 -22.39
N GLN A 88 -3.31 3.63 -22.06
CA GLN A 88 -3.49 2.67 -20.98
C GLN A 88 -3.58 3.36 -19.60
N ALA A 89 -2.71 4.33 -19.33
CA ALA A 89 -2.74 5.10 -18.09
C ALA A 89 -4.04 5.92 -17.97
N ARG A 90 -4.51 6.52 -19.06
CA ARG A 90 -5.79 7.24 -19.13
C ARG A 90 -6.96 6.30 -18.82
N ASP A 91 -7.00 5.13 -19.46
CA ASP A 91 -8.08 4.17 -19.28
C ASP A 91 -8.09 3.58 -17.86
N ARG A 92 -6.91 3.33 -17.27
CA ARG A 92 -6.77 2.94 -15.86
C ARG A 92 -7.31 4.02 -14.92
N LEU A 93 -6.95 5.29 -15.14
CA LEU A 93 -7.45 6.40 -14.32
C LEU A 93 -8.97 6.55 -14.45
N ALA A 94 -9.52 6.41 -15.66
CA ALA A 94 -10.97 6.46 -15.89
C ALA A 94 -11.70 5.31 -15.18
N ALA A 95 -11.13 4.10 -15.18
CA ALA A 95 -11.67 2.96 -14.46
C ALA A 95 -11.70 3.19 -12.94
N VAL A 96 -10.61 3.70 -12.37
CA VAL A 96 -10.55 4.06 -10.95
C VAL A 96 -11.55 5.16 -10.60
N ALA A 97 -11.74 6.16 -11.47
CA ALA A 97 -12.74 7.21 -11.27
C ALA A 97 -14.17 6.66 -11.24
N GLY A 98 -14.49 5.67 -12.08
CA GLY A 98 -15.75 4.94 -12.04
C GLY A 98 -15.92 4.15 -10.74
N GLU A 99 -14.89 3.41 -10.32
CA GLU A 99 -14.90 2.66 -9.06
C GLU A 99 -15.10 3.58 -7.84
N LEU A 100 -14.45 4.75 -7.82
CA LEU A 100 -14.62 5.75 -6.76
C LEU A 100 -16.07 6.20 -6.65
N HIS A 101 -16.78 6.40 -7.77
CA HIS A 101 -18.19 6.76 -7.77
C HIS A 101 -19.05 5.67 -7.13
N ASP A 102 -18.81 4.41 -7.48
CA ASP A 102 -19.58 3.26 -6.99
C ASP A 102 -19.31 2.91 -5.52
N LEU A 103 -18.13 3.28 -4.99
CA LEU A 103 -17.73 3.01 -3.62
C LEU A 103 -18.29 4.01 -2.59
N LEU A 104 -18.83 5.16 -3.03
CA LEU A 104 -19.41 6.15 -2.12
C LEU A 104 -20.59 5.56 -1.34
N PRO A 105 -20.53 5.52 0.01
CA PRO A 105 -21.60 4.93 0.79
C PRO A 105 -22.83 5.85 0.79
N ASP A 106 -24.00 5.28 0.49
CA ASP A 106 -25.27 6.00 0.56
C ASP A 106 -25.79 6.09 2.02
N LEU A 107 -25.08 6.84 2.86
CA LEU A 107 -25.47 7.12 4.24
C LEU A 107 -26.18 8.47 4.33
N ARG A 108 -27.30 8.52 5.05
CA ARG A 108 -28.09 9.73 5.30
C ARG A 108 -27.94 10.16 6.76
N PRO A 109 -27.92 11.48 7.05
CA PRO A 109 -27.98 11.96 8.43
C PRO A 109 -29.20 11.39 9.17
N ALA A 110 -28.98 10.88 10.38
CA ALA A 110 -30.07 10.43 11.24
C ALA A 110 -30.86 11.65 11.74
N ARG A 111 -32.19 11.61 11.61
CA ARG A 111 -33.07 12.67 12.13
C ARG A 111 -33.18 12.62 13.65
N ASP A 112 -33.16 11.42 14.22
CA ASP A 112 -33.19 11.15 15.65
C ASP A 112 -31.99 10.29 16.04
N PRO A 113 -30.88 10.91 16.49
CA PRO A 113 -29.70 10.19 16.96
C PRO A 113 -30.06 9.29 18.15
N ARG A 114 -29.58 8.04 18.13
CA ARG A 114 -29.79 7.08 19.21
C ARG A 114 -28.60 7.10 20.15
N GLU A 115 -28.86 7.05 21.45
CA GLU A 115 -27.82 6.74 22.43
C GLU A 115 -27.47 5.25 22.34
N LEU A 116 -26.18 4.96 22.12
CA LEU A 116 -25.68 3.59 22.01
C LEU A 116 -24.96 3.21 23.30
N THR A 117 -25.25 2.01 23.80
CA THR A 117 -24.42 1.38 24.84
C THR A 117 -23.07 1.02 24.24
N VAL A 118 -21.98 1.47 24.85
CA VAL A 118 -20.62 1.21 24.40
C VAL A 118 -19.86 0.38 25.44
N VAL A 119 -19.07 -0.59 24.98
CA VAL A 119 -18.24 -1.45 25.83
C VAL A 119 -16.76 -1.36 25.45
N PRO A 120 -15.83 -1.37 26.41
CA PRO A 120 -14.42 -1.42 26.11
C PRO A 120 -14.00 -2.73 25.43
N VAL A 121 -13.01 -2.68 24.55
CA VAL A 121 -12.38 -3.85 23.94
C VAL A 121 -11.84 -4.83 25.00
N ALA A 122 -11.36 -4.31 26.14
CA ALA A 122 -10.96 -5.15 27.28
C ALA A 122 -12.08 -6.07 27.79
N GLU A 123 -13.33 -5.62 27.73
CA GLU A 123 -14.49 -6.38 28.18
C GLU A 123 -14.93 -7.39 27.12
N LEU A 124 -14.90 -7.01 25.84
CA LEU A 124 -15.11 -7.94 24.72
C LEU A 124 -14.09 -9.08 24.75
N ALA A 125 -12.83 -8.77 25.07
CA ALA A 125 -11.78 -9.78 25.23
C ALA A 125 -12.03 -10.69 26.44
N ARG A 126 -12.44 -10.12 27.58
CA ARG A 126 -12.72 -10.86 28.82
C ARG A 126 -13.90 -11.82 28.65
N THR A 127 -14.90 -11.43 27.87
CA THR A 127 -16.10 -12.24 27.57
C THR A 127 -15.89 -13.22 26.42
N GLY A 128 -14.71 -13.25 25.80
CA GLY A 128 -14.37 -14.21 24.75
C GLY A 128 -14.91 -13.87 23.37
N GLN A 129 -15.43 -12.66 23.15
CA GLN A 129 -15.91 -12.21 21.82
C GLN A 129 -14.75 -11.88 20.86
N LEU A 130 -13.58 -11.59 21.40
CA LEU A 130 -12.34 -11.42 20.63
C LEU A 130 -11.11 -11.82 21.46
N ALA A 131 -10.00 -12.11 20.79
CA ALA A 131 -8.68 -12.30 21.38
C ALA A 131 -7.73 -11.18 20.94
N ILE A 132 -6.83 -10.76 21.83
CA ILE A 132 -5.83 -9.71 21.55
C ILE A 132 -4.45 -10.36 21.53
N HIS A 133 -3.75 -10.25 20.41
CA HIS A 133 -2.40 -10.77 20.20
C HIS A 133 -1.46 -9.60 19.91
N GLN A 134 -0.35 -9.48 20.65
CA GLN A 134 0.68 -8.48 20.36
C GLN A 134 1.85 -9.13 19.66
N ALA A 135 2.29 -8.53 18.55
CA ALA A 135 3.48 -8.97 17.84
C ALA A 135 4.71 -8.89 18.76
N PRO A 136 5.61 -9.89 18.74
CA PRO A 136 6.85 -9.83 19.49
C PRO A 136 7.65 -8.57 19.11
N ALA A 137 8.31 -7.94 20.08
CA ALA A 137 9.09 -6.71 19.83
C ALA A 137 10.38 -6.94 19.03
N ARG A 138 10.76 -8.20 18.78
CA ARG A 138 11.97 -8.58 18.04
C ARG A 138 11.77 -8.35 16.55
N ARG A 139 12.86 -7.96 15.87
CA ARG A 139 12.88 -7.72 14.41
C ARG A 139 13.63 -8.80 13.62
N ASP A 140 14.18 -9.79 14.30
CA ASP A 140 15.03 -10.81 13.67
C ASP A 140 14.17 -11.96 13.12
N PHE A 141 13.56 -11.72 11.95
CA PHE A 141 12.77 -12.70 11.22
C PHE A 141 13.61 -13.71 10.44
N GLY A 142 14.94 -13.55 10.38
CA GLY A 142 15.84 -14.38 9.57
C GLY A 142 15.62 -14.20 8.05
N PRO A 143 16.52 -14.76 7.21
CA PRO A 143 16.33 -14.76 5.76
C PRO A 143 15.23 -15.75 5.37
N GLY A 144 14.20 -15.29 4.66
CA GLY A 144 13.16 -16.16 4.12
C GLY A 144 12.19 -15.41 3.23
N GLU A 145 11.26 -16.13 2.61
CA GLU A 145 10.30 -15.58 1.64
C GLU A 145 8.93 -15.27 2.25
N GLN A 146 8.70 -15.59 3.54
CA GLN A 146 7.41 -15.36 4.16
C GLN A 146 7.17 -13.87 4.33
N ALA A 147 6.03 -13.39 3.86
CA ALA A 147 5.65 -11.98 3.95
C ALA A 147 5.49 -11.54 5.41
N VAL A 148 6.02 -10.36 5.73
CA VAL A 148 5.93 -9.74 7.06
C VAL A 148 5.27 -8.37 6.92
N ILE A 149 4.14 -8.20 7.59
CA ILE A 149 3.41 -6.92 7.67
C ILE A 149 4.14 -6.02 8.65
N THR A 150 4.54 -4.83 8.21
CA THR A 150 5.14 -3.79 9.04
C THR A 150 4.09 -2.80 9.53
N ALA A 151 4.40 -2.02 10.58
CA ALA A 151 3.53 -0.91 11.01
C ALA A 151 3.26 0.10 9.89
N GLU A 152 4.26 0.35 9.05
CA GLU A 152 4.13 1.25 7.90
C GLU A 152 3.22 0.64 6.81
N ASP A 153 3.22 -0.68 6.63
CA ASP A 153 2.30 -1.34 5.68
C ASP A 153 0.84 -1.08 6.06
N VAL A 154 0.52 -1.25 7.34
CA VAL A 154 -0.85 -1.06 7.86
C VAL A 154 -1.28 0.40 7.79
N ILE A 155 -0.37 1.33 8.09
CA ILE A 155 -0.64 2.77 8.04
C ILE A 155 -0.89 3.25 6.62
N GLU A 156 -0.02 2.86 5.68
CA GLU A 156 -0.13 3.24 4.26
C GLU A 156 -1.17 2.40 3.49
N GLY A 157 -1.72 1.34 4.10
CA GLY A 157 -2.71 0.47 3.45
C GLY A 157 -2.14 -0.34 2.29
N ARG A 158 -0.88 -0.77 2.40
CA ARG A 158 -0.14 -1.51 1.37
C ARG A 158 0.06 -2.98 1.78
N ALA A 159 0.41 -3.81 0.81
CA ALA A 159 0.77 -5.21 1.06
C ALA A 159 2.03 -5.30 1.93
N ALA A 160 2.21 -6.44 2.60
CA ALA A 160 3.41 -6.76 3.37
C ALA A 160 4.68 -6.50 2.55
N SER A 161 5.59 -5.69 3.11
CA SER A 161 6.80 -5.26 2.39
C SER A 161 8.08 -5.88 2.90
N ASP A 162 8.05 -6.54 4.05
CA ASP A 162 9.21 -7.20 4.63
C ASP A 162 9.10 -8.72 4.48
N ARG A 163 10.21 -9.43 4.69
CA ARG A 163 10.34 -10.85 4.41
C ARG A 163 11.09 -11.56 5.53
N GLY A 164 10.72 -12.81 5.79
CA GLY A 164 11.29 -13.57 6.89
C GLY A 164 11.10 -15.07 6.78
N THR A 165 11.70 -15.80 7.72
CA THR A 165 11.49 -17.23 7.91
C THR A 165 10.26 -17.45 8.79
N GLN A 166 9.36 -18.33 8.36
CA GLN A 166 8.24 -18.76 9.17
C GLN A 166 8.72 -19.58 10.39
N ASP A 167 8.20 -19.26 11.57
CA ASP A 167 8.55 -19.89 12.85
C ASP A 167 7.31 -19.80 13.76
N GLU A 168 7.11 -20.79 14.64
CA GLU A 168 5.99 -20.84 15.61
C GLU A 168 5.96 -19.63 16.57
N ARG A 169 7.10 -18.97 16.77
CA ARG A 169 7.20 -17.75 17.59
C ARG A 169 6.51 -16.54 16.96
N TRP A 170 6.27 -16.56 15.65
CA TRP A 170 5.65 -15.46 14.92
C TRP A 170 4.15 -15.65 14.83
N ILE A 171 3.42 -14.55 15.02
CA ILE A 171 1.97 -14.56 14.85
C ILE A 171 1.69 -14.37 13.36
N THR A 172 0.97 -15.31 12.77
CA THR A 172 0.42 -15.18 11.41
C THR A 172 -1.00 -14.65 11.47
N VAL A 173 -1.29 -13.71 10.56
CA VAL A 173 -2.65 -13.18 10.39
C VAL A 173 -3.55 -14.22 9.73
N ARG A 174 -4.83 -14.14 10.07
CA ARG A 174 -5.93 -14.85 9.43
C ARG A 174 -6.84 -13.83 8.75
N SER A 175 -7.51 -14.23 7.69
CA SER A 175 -8.57 -13.46 7.05
C SER A 175 -9.62 -13.10 8.10
N GLY A 176 -9.95 -11.82 8.18
CA GLY A 176 -10.83 -11.26 9.20
C GLY A 176 -10.14 -10.82 10.50
N ASP A 177 -8.84 -11.09 10.69
CA ASP A 177 -8.08 -10.50 11.79
C ASP A 177 -8.00 -8.98 11.61
N ILE A 178 -8.16 -8.25 12.71
CA ILE A 178 -8.08 -6.78 12.72
C ILE A 178 -6.67 -6.40 13.16
N VAL A 179 -5.88 -5.83 12.26
CA VAL A 179 -4.51 -5.38 12.52
C VAL A 179 -4.51 -3.91 12.91
N VAL A 180 -3.90 -3.59 14.04
CA VAL A 180 -3.78 -2.24 14.59
C VAL A 180 -2.30 -1.84 14.61
N ALA A 181 -2.00 -0.67 14.07
CA ALA A 181 -0.67 -0.08 14.02
C ALA A 181 -0.65 1.30 14.66
N VAL A 182 0.40 1.56 15.46
CA VAL A 182 0.74 2.90 15.96
C VAL A 182 2.21 3.17 15.68
N ALA A 183 2.50 4.11 14.80
CA ALA A 183 3.87 4.54 14.49
C ALA A 183 3.89 6.01 14.05
N GLY A 184 4.91 6.77 14.47
CA GLY A 184 5.09 8.16 14.07
C GLY A 184 3.90 9.08 14.41
N GLY A 185 3.18 8.80 15.50
CA GLY A 185 1.97 9.54 15.89
C GLY A 185 0.72 9.21 15.06
N ARG A 186 0.82 8.28 14.10
CA ARG A 186 -0.31 7.80 13.28
C ARG A 186 -0.91 6.55 13.91
N PHE A 187 -2.22 6.40 13.74
CA PHE A 187 -3.01 5.25 14.20
C PHE A 187 -3.78 4.70 13.01
N ALA A 188 -3.63 3.41 12.74
CA ALA A 188 -4.31 2.72 11.65
C ALA A 188 -4.89 1.39 12.12
N VAL A 189 -6.04 1.04 11.56
CA VAL A 189 -6.74 -0.22 11.80
C VAL A 189 -7.19 -0.74 10.45
N ARG A 190 -6.87 -2.00 10.15
CA ARG A 190 -7.19 -2.67 8.88
C ARG A 190 -7.66 -4.09 9.15
N VAL A 191 -8.55 -4.61 8.32
CA VAL A 191 -8.94 -6.02 8.35
C VAL A 191 -8.09 -6.79 7.35
N ALA A 192 -7.44 -7.86 7.80
CA ALA A 192 -6.65 -8.73 6.95
C ALA A 192 -7.56 -9.46 5.95
N ALA A 193 -7.23 -9.36 4.66
CA ALA A 193 -7.98 -10.03 3.59
C ALA A 193 -7.53 -11.49 3.40
N THR A 194 -6.25 -11.75 3.62
CA THR A 194 -5.58 -13.03 3.35
C THR A 194 -5.00 -13.66 4.61
N ASP A 195 -4.81 -14.97 4.55
CA ASP A 195 -4.11 -15.74 5.58
C ASP A 195 -2.60 -15.72 5.35
N GLY A 196 -1.83 -15.90 6.42
CA GLY A 196 -0.46 -16.38 6.35
C GLY A 196 0.63 -15.32 6.54
N ASP A 197 0.34 -14.04 6.35
CA ASP A 197 1.36 -13.00 6.57
C ASP A 197 1.77 -12.94 8.05
N MET A 198 3.07 -12.80 8.32
CA MET A 198 3.58 -12.66 9.67
C MET A 198 3.42 -11.22 10.16
N LEU A 199 3.17 -11.05 11.45
CA LEU A 199 3.09 -9.74 12.08
C LEU A 199 4.47 -9.22 12.49
N GLY A 200 4.81 -8.06 11.95
CA GLY A 200 5.97 -7.27 12.35
C GLY A 200 5.83 -6.63 13.73
N PRO A 201 6.95 -6.18 14.32
CA PRO A 201 7.01 -5.58 15.65
C PRO A 201 6.13 -4.33 15.75
N GLY A 202 5.50 -4.15 16.91
CA GLY A 202 4.66 -2.97 17.19
C GLY A 202 3.22 -3.08 16.66
N LEU A 203 2.88 -4.17 15.97
CA LEU A 203 1.51 -4.48 15.57
C LEU A 203 0.74 -5.21 16.67
N THR A 204 -0.57 -4.96 16.73
CA THR A 204 -1.51 -5.71 17.56
C THR A 204 -2.61 -6.28 16.67
N VAL A 205 -2.97 -7.54 16.86
CA VAL A 205 -4.11 -8.17 16.19
C VAL A 205 -5.24 -8.42 17.16
N LEU A 206 -6.46 -8.05 16.75
CA LEU A 206 -7.71 -8.47 17.35
C LEU A 206 -8.31 -9.57 16.48
N ARG A 207 -8.46 -10.76 17.04
CA ARG A 207 -9.11 -11.89 16.39
C ARG A 207 -10.52 -12.03 16.94
N VAL A 208 -11.53 -11.63 16.16
CA VAL A 208 -12.94 -11.65 16.57
C VAL A 208 -13.57 -13.02 16.34
N ASP A 209 -14.57 -13.38 17.13
CA ASP A 209 -15.50 -14.45 16.77
C ASP A 209 -16.55 -13.91 15.77
N PRO A 210 -16.53 -14.33 14.49
CA PRO A 210 -17.43 -13.81 13.46
C PRO A 210 -18.91 -14.17 13.68
N ARG A 211 -19.21 -15.06 14.64
CA ARG A 211 -20.57 -15.38 15.07
C ARG A 211 -21.12 -14.37 16.08
N GLN A 212 -20.26 -13.54 16.67
CA GLN A 212 -20.63 -12.58 17.72
C GLN A 212 -20.35 -11.13 17.29
N LEU A 213 -19.26 -10.90 16.56
CA LEU A 213 -18.82 -9.59 16.11
C LEU A 213 -18.51 -9.58 14.61
N ASP A 214 -18.86 -8.49 13.94
CA ASP A 214 -18.41 -8.25 12.56
C ASP A 214 -17.03 -7.57 12.56
N PRO A 215 -16.01 -8.14 11.88
CA PRO A 215 -14.65 -7.60 11.91
C PRO A 215 -14.53 -6.21 11.29
N HIS A 216 -15.25 -5.93 10.20
CA HIS A 216 -15.22 -4.63 9.54
C HIS A 216 -15.94 -3.56 10.35
N PHE A 217 -17.01 -3.92 11.07
CA PHE A 217 -17.67 -3.04 12.02
C PHE A 217 -16.72 -2.65 13.15
N VAL A 218 -16.09 -3.63 13.80
CA VAL A 218 -15.14 -3.37 14.89
C VAL A 218 -13.98 -2.52 14.38
N ALA A 219 -13.37 -2.88 13.25
CA ALA A 219 -12.28 -2.11 12.65
C ALA A 219 -12.69 -0.65 12.37
N GLY A 220 -13.84 -0.44 11.71
CA GLY A 220 -14.35 0.89 11.39
C GLY A 220 -14.62 1.76 12.62
N VAL A 221 -15.20 1.17 13.68
CA VAL A 221 -15.44 1.86 14.95
C VAL A 221 -14.13 2.24 15.65
N LEU A 222 -13.13 1.34 15.64
CA LEU A 222 -11.82 1.61 16.23
C LEU A 222 -11.09 2.78 15.56
N ARG A 223 -11.36 3.04 14.28
CA ARG A 223 -10.81 4.19 13.52
C ARG A 223 -11.42 5.55 13.90
N SER A 224 -12.49 5.59 14.70
CA SER A 224 -13.07 6.86 15.14
C SER A 224 -12.07 7.73 15.89
N SER A 225 -12.17 9.05 15.76
CA SER A 225 -11.25 9.99 16.42
C SER A 225 -11.19 9.80 17.93
N ALA A 226 -12.34 9.53 18.57
CA ALA A 226 -12.42 9.25 20.00
C ALA A 226 -11.64 7.98 20.40
N ASN A 227 -11.71 6.92 19.59
CA ASN A 227 -10.94 5.70 19.82
C ASN A 227 -9.46 5.89 19.51
N ALA A 228 -9.11 6.60 18.43
CA ALA A 228 -7.72 6.91 18.11
C ALA A 228 -7.04 7.70 19.24
N GLN A 229 -7.71 8.71 19.81
CA GLN A 229 -7.21 9.49 20.94
C GLN A 229 -7.06 8.66 22.22
N THR A 230 -8.03 7.79 22.52
CA THR A 230 -8.01 6.96 23.74
C THR A 230 -7.01 5.81 23.64
N SER A 231 -6.75 5.32 22.42
CA SER A 231 -5.91 4.14 22.17
C SER A 231 -4.44 4.47 22.01
N VAL A 232 -4.05 5.73 21.86
CA VAL A 232 -2.63 6.12 21.75
C VAL A 232 -2.14 6.61 23.11
N VAL A 233 -1.31 5.80 23.77
CA VAL A 233 -0.62 6.20 25.00
C VAL A 233 0.78 6.70 24.65
N GLN A 234 1.05 7.97 24.95
CA GLN A 234 2.36 8.59 24.76
C GLN A 234 3.22 8.33 26.00
N THR A 235 4.27 7.52 25.86
CA THR A 235 5.27 7.31 26.91
C THR A 235 6.66 7.41 26.31
N GLY A 236 7.48 8.37 26.76
CA GLY A 236 8.89 8.49 26.37
C GLY A 236 9.17 8.74 24.88
N GLY A 237 8.27 9.42 24.16
CA GLY A 237 8.43 9.76 22.74
C GLY A 237 8.02 8.66 21.75
N THR A 238 7.70 7.45 22.23
CA THR A 238 7.14 6.36 21.42
C THR A 238 5.69 6.11 21.80
N GLY A 239 4.76 6.38 20.89
CA GLY A 239 3.34 6.05 21.08
C GLY A 239 3.14 4.54 21.05
N ARG A 240 2.41 3.99 22.04
CA ARG A 240 1.95 2.59 22.03
C ARG A 240 0.44 2.53 21.93
N ALA A 241 -0.08 1.54 21.21
CA ALA A 241 -1.50 1.25 21.17
C ALA A 241 -1.95 0.60 22.49
N ASP A 242 -2.78 1.27 23.28
CA ASP A 242 -3.61 0.64 24.33
C ASP A 242 -5.02 0.39 23.77
N ILE A 243 -5.11 -0.56 22.85
CA ILE A 243 -6.36 -0.90 22.16
C ILE A 243 -7.45 -1.41 23.12
N ARG A 244 -7.07 -1.85 24.32
CA ARG A 244 -8.01 -2.37 25.33
C ARG A 244 -8.97 -1.30 25.84
N ARG A 245 -8.60 -0.03 25.78
CA ARG A 245 -9.44 1.11 26.19
C ARG A 245 -10.40 1.58 25.11
N ALA A 246 -10.19 1.19 23.86
CA ALA A 246 -11.09 1.54 22.78
C ALA A 246 -12.50 1.02 23.07
N ARG A 247 -13.52 1.77 22.65
CA ARG A 247 -14.93 1.49 22.93
C ARG A 247 -15.65 1.09 21.65
N VAL A 248 -16.46 0.04 21.75
CA VAL A 248 -17.26 -0.50 20.64
C VAL A 248 -18.75 -0.47 21.03
N PRO A 249 -19.64 0.11 20.21
CA PRO A 249 -21.08 0.05 20.45
C PRO A 249 -21.60 -1.39 20.41
N GLN A 250 -22.49 -1.73 21.33
CA GLN A 250 -23.24 -2.97 21.29
C GLN A 250 -24.42 -2.83 20.34
N LEU A 251 -24.32 -3.47 19.19
CA LEU A 251 -25.38 -3.56 18.19
C LEU A 251 -25.69 -5.04 17.89
N PRO A 252 -26.92 -5.39 17.49
CA PRO A 252 -27.20 -6.72 16.96
C PRO A 252 -26.30 -7.05 15.78
N LEU A 253 -25.85 -8.31 15.66
CA LEU A 253 -24.89 -8.72 14.63
C LEU A 253 -25.33 -8.36 13.19
N ALA A 254 -26.63 -8.44 12.90
CA ALA A 254 -27.18 -8.04 11.60
C ALA A 254 -26.95 -6.54 11.30
N GLU A 255 -27.05 -5.69 12.31
CA GLU A 255 -26.78 -4.26 12.19
C GLU A 255 -25.28 -3.98 12.11
N GLN A 256 -24.47 -4.69 12.90
CA GLN A 256 -23.01 -4.64 12.77
C GLN A 256 -22.57 -4.95 11.34
N ARG A 257 -23.07 -6.04 10.74
CA ARG A 257 -22.74 -6.41 9.33
C ARG A 257 -23.11 -5.34 8.32
N ARG A 258 -24.24 -4.63 8.52
CA ARG A 258 -24.64 -3.52 7.64
C ARG A 258 -23.64 -2.36 7.72
N TYR A 259 -23.26 -1.96 8.93
CA TYR A 259 -22.25 -0.92 9.13
C TYR A 259 -20.85 -1.39 8.70
N GLY A 260 -20.49 -2.65 8.96
CA GLY A 260 -19.25 -3.28 8.53
C GLY A 260 -19.09 -3.26 7.02
N GLY A 261 -20.15 -3.56 6.27
CA GLY A 261 -20.16 -3.40 4.82
C GLY A 261 -19.92 -1.95 4.36
N ALA A 262 -20.45 -0.96 5.08
CA ALA A 262 -20.17 0.45 4.79
C ALA A 262 -18.72 0.85 5.12
N PHE A 263 -18.16 0.38 6.25
CA PHE A 263 -16.76 0.61 6.60
C PHE A 263 -15.80 -0.07 5.62
N ALA A 264 -16.09 -1.29 5.19
CA ALA A 264 -15.30 -2.00 4.18
C ALA A 264 -15.32 -1.27 2.83
N ARG A 265 -16.47 -0.69 2.42
CA ARG A 265 -16.54 0.18 1.23
C ARG A 265 -15.68 1.44 1.39
N MET A 266 -15.68 2.06 2.57
CA MET A 266 -14.84 3.23 2.84
C MET A 266 -13.34 2.91 2.81
N GLU A 267 -12.93 1.73 3.26
CA GLU A 267 -11.54 1.26 3.12
C GLU A 267 -11.14 1.09 1.66
N LYS A 268 -12.02 0.48 0.85
CA LYS A 268 -11.80 0.37 -0.61
C LYS A 268 -11.73 1.74 -1.28
N LEU A 269 -12.59 2.68 -0.88
CA LEU A 269 -12.59 4.05 -1.39
C LEU A 269 -11.25 4.73 -1.10
N GLU A 270 -10.74 4.60 0.13
CA GLU A 270 -9.44 5.15 0.55
C GLU A 270 -8.29 4.58 -0.31
N SER A 271 -8.27 3.27 -0.55
CA SER A 271 -7.29 2.63 -1.43
C SER A 271 -7.41 3.10 -2.89
N ALA A 272 -8.63 3.19 -3.42
CA ALA A 272 -8.88 3.67 -4.77
C ALA A 272 -8.45 5.14 -4.96
N VAL A 273 -8.63 6.00 -3.96
CA VAL A 273 -8.15 7.39 -4.00
C VAL A 273 -6.62 7.45 -4.09
N HIS A 274 -5.91 6.63 -3.30
CA HIS A 274 -4.45 6.56 -3.39
C HIS A 274 -3.98 6.05 -4.76
N ALA A 275 -4.64 5.02 -5.31
CA ALA A 275 -4.35 4.51 -6.65
C ALA A 275 -4.63 5.55 -7.75
N ALA A 276 -5.70 6.33 -7.61
CA ALA A 276 -6.04 7.43 -8.53
C ALA A 276 -4.97 8.51 -8.53
N ALA A 277 -4.47 8.90 -7.35
CA ALA A 277 -3.41 9.89 -7.22
C ALA A 277 -2.11 9.43 -7.90
N ALA A 278 -1.70 8.18 -7.71
CA ALA A 278 -0.54 7.60 -8.37
C ALA A 278 -0.71 7.55 -9.90
N SER A 279 -1.87 7.09 -10.37
CA SER A 279 -2.18 7.01 -11.81
C SER A 279 -2.26 8.39 -12.48
N GLY A 280 -2.78 9.39 -11.77
CA GLY A 280 -2.84 10.78 -12.25
C GLY A 280 -1.45 11.40 -12.41
N ALA A 281 -0.53 11.13 -11.48
CA ALA A 281 0.86 11.58 -11.59
C ALA A 281 1.58 10.95 -12.79
N GLU A 282 1.41 9.63 -12.99
CA GLU A 282 1.93 8.91 -14.16
C GLU A 282 1.38 9.50 -15.48
N LEU A 283 0.07 9.73 -15.55
CA LEU A 283 -0.57 10.28 -16.75
C LEU A 283 -0.07 11.69 -17.09
N ALA A 284 0.14 12.55 -16.09
CA ALA A 284 0.68 13.89 -16.28
C ALA A 284 2.11 13.87 -16.86
N GLN A 285 2.94 12.93 -16.40
CA GLN A 285 4.28 12.73 -16.94
C GLN A 285 4.24 12.22 -18.39
N LEU A 286 3.44 11.19 -18.66
CA LEU A 286 3.28 10.64 -20.02
C LEU A 286 2.74 11.67 -21.02
N LEU A 287 1.86 12.58 -20.57
CA LEU A 287 1.39 13.70 -21.38
C LEU A 287 2.54 14.64 -21.77
N ALA A 288 3.37 15.05 -20.79
CA ALA A 288 4.50 15.94 -21.04
C ALA A 288 5.51 15.33 -22.01
N ASP A 289 5.86 14.06 -21.78
CA ASP A 289 6.80 13.31 -22.62
C ASP A 289 6.26 13.12 -24.04
N GLY A 290 4.98 12.77 -24.18
CA GLY A 290 4.34 12.56 -25.48
C GLY A 290 4.15 13.84 -26.30
N VAL A 291 3.93 14.97 -25.63
CA VAL A 291 3.92 16.30 -26.29
C VAL A 291 5.32 16.67 -26.77
N LEU A 292 6.34 16.50 -25.93
CA LEU A 292 7.73 16.81 -26.29
C LEU A 292 8.23 15.94 -27.45
N ALA A 293 7.88 14.65 -27.45
CA ALA A 293 8.25 13.70 -28.49
C ALA A 293 7.36 13.78 -29.75
N GLY A 294 6.31 14.60 -29.76
CA GLY A 294 5.39 14.75 -30.89
C GLY A 294 4.51 13.53 -31.17
N THR A 295 4.33 12.65 -30.17
CA THR A 295 3.58 11.39 -30.29
C THR A 295 2.10 11.54 -29.91
N LEU A 296 1.77 12.62 -29.19
CA LEU A 296 0.40 12.98 -28.82
C LEU A 296 -0.09 14.17 -29.63
N LYS A 297 -1.39 14.15 -29.97
CA LYS A 297 -2.07 15.23 -30.67
C LYS A 297 -3.31 15.64 -29.90
N LEU A 298 -3.56 16.94 -29.83
CA LEU A 298 -4.85 17.45 -29.36
C LEU A 298 -5.93 17.08 -30.38
N PRO A 299 -7.16 16.77 -29.94
CA PRO A 299 -8.27 16.62 -30.86
C PRO A 299 -8.42 17.91 -31.68
N GLY A 300 -8.68 17.77 -32.98
CA GLY A 300 -8.93 18.92 -33.85
C GLY A 300 -10.08 19.75 -33.28
N ARG A 301 -9.91 21.09 -33.24
CA ARG A 301 -10.95 22.01 -32.77
C ARG A 301 -12.23 21.76 -33.57
N GLN A 302 -13.32 21.37 -32.92
CA GLN A 302 -14.62 21.37 -33.58
C GLN A 302 -14.92 22.81 -34.03
N PRO A 303 -15.37 23.04 -35.28
CA PRO A 303 -15.76 24.38 -35.70
C PRO A 303 -16.87 24.87 -34.79
N GLU A 304 -16.72 26.09 -34.25
CA GLU A 304 -17.77 26.70 -33.44
C GLU A 304 -19.06 26.79 -34.28
N PRO A 305 -20.23 26.48 -33.69
CA PRO A 305 -21.49 26.75 -34.37
C PRO A 305 -21.60 28.26 -34.56
N GLY A 306 -21.60 28.68 -35.84
CA GLY A 306 -21.70 30.08 -36.25
C GLY A 306 -23.05 30.72 -36.00
#